data_AF-A0A3A4W5R3-F1
#
_entry.id   AF-A0A3A4W5R3-F1
#
_cell.length_a   1.000
_cell.length_b   1.000
_cell.length_c   1.000
_cell.angle_alpha   90.00
_cell.angle_beta   90.00
_cell.angle_gamma   90.00
#
_symmetry.space_group_name_H-M   'P 1'
#
loop_
_entity.id
_entity.type
_entity.pdbx_description
1 polymer ?
#
loop_
_entity_poly.entity_id
_entity_poly.type
_entity_poly.pdbx_seq_one_letter_code
_entity_poly.pdbx_strand_id
1 'polypeptide(L)'
;MKSFGIVGGIISVITVMLLIYSSIDRKIEDKLNDPRFIRKVAEEVRLPFVIFDDKDVISVDTGAMKYIDKIEINKNKDQILSEVVVSPKSFMALPPILESLDDKEIEFEEPQRGTKFNLIYNTVKYDGVGWGTSLAPGSKPQRRFRLQLVALPEQ
;
A
#
# COMPACT_ATOMS: atom_id res chain seq x y z
N MET A 1 45.30 -6.71 -51.71
CA MET A 1 43.99 -7.39 -51.75
C MET A 1 43.66 -8.25 -50.51
N LYS A 2 44.63 -8.80 -49.76
CA LYS A 2 44.35 -9.63 -48.56
C LYS A 2 43.77 -8.86 -47.35
N SER A 3 44.06 -7.57 -47.22
CA SER A 3 43.59 -6.71 -46.12
C SER A 3 42.09 -6.39 -46.17
N PHE A 4 41.47 -6.34 -47.35
CA PHE A 4 40.04 -6.06 -47.49
C PHE A 4 39.14 -7.19 -46.97
N GLY A 5 39.58 -8.45 -47.09
CA GLY A 5 38.82 -9.60 -46.57
C GLY A 5 38.77 -9.65 -45.04
N ILE A 6 39.84 -9.22 -44.38
CA ILE A 6 39.93 -9.19 -42.91
C ILE A 6 39.00 -8.10 -42.35
N VAL A 7 39.01 -6.91 -42.97
CA VAL A 7 38.12 -5.81 -42.56
C VAL A 7 36.65 -6.17 -42.77
N GLY A 8 36.30 -6.79 -43.90
CA GLY A 8 34.93 -7.27 -44.14
C GLY A 8 34.47 -8.33 -43.13
N GLY A 9 35.36 -9.25 -42.74
CA GLY A 9 35.07 -10.26 -41.72
C GLY A 9 34.75 -9.63 -40.35
N ILE A 10 35.56 -8.67 -39.90
CA ILE A 10 35.37 -7.98 -38.62
C ILE A 10 34.05 -7.23 -38.58
N ILE A 11 33.69 -6.51 -39.66
CA ILE A 11 32.43 -5.78 -39.75
C ILE A 11 31.24 -6.74 -39.60
N SER A 12 31.27 -7.90 -40.28
CA SER A 12 30.17 -8.86 -40.20
C SER A 12 29.95 -9.41 -38.79
N VAL A 13 31.04 -9.68 -38.05
CA VAL A 13 30.97 -10.17 -36.66
C VAL A 13 30.35 -9.11 -35.75
N ILE A 14 30.76 -7.85 -35.90
CA ILE A 14 30.19 -6.73 -35.13
C ILE A 14 28.70 -6.57 -35.43
N THR A 15 28.30 -6.63 -36.70
CA THR A 15 26.88 -6.53 -37.09
C THR A 15 26.04 -7.66 -36.50
N VAL A 16 26.52 -8.90 -36.55
CA VAL A 16 25.81 -10.05 -35.95
C VAL A 16 25.70 -9.88 -34.43
N MET A 17 26.75 -9.40 -33.77
CA MET A 17 26.74 -9.17 -32.33
C MET A 17 25.72 -8.10 -31.91
N LEU A 18 25.61 -7.01 -32.69
CA LEU A 18 24.62 -5.95 -32.48
C LEU A 18 23.19 -6.44 -32.70
N LEU A 19 22.95 -7.28 -33.70
CA LEU A 19 21.62 -7.87 -33.96
C LEU A 19 21.18 -8.83 -32.85
N ILE A 20 22.11 -9.60 -32.29
CA ILE A 20 21.84 -10.49 -31.15
C ILE A 20 21.47 -9.64 -29.93
N TYR A 21 22.23 -8.59 -29.64
CA TYR A 21 21.96 -7.69 -28.51
C TYR A 21 20.58 -7.04 -28.63
N SER A 22 20.26 -6.46 -29.80
CA SER A 22 18.95 -5.87 -30.06
C SER A 22 17.79 -6.87 -29.96
N SER A 23 18.01 -8.13 -30.32
CA SER A 23 17.01 -9.20 -30.20
C SER A 23 16.77 -9.61 -28.74
N ILE A 24 17.80 -9.54 -27.89
CA ILE A 24 17.67 -9.78 -26.45
C ILE A 24 16.88 -8.63 -25.81
N ASP A 25 17.23 -7.38 -26.13
CA ASP A 25 16.52 -6.20 -25.62
C ASP A 25 15.03 -6.24 -25.98
N ARG A 26 14.71 -6.52 -27.26
CA ARG A 26 13.30 -6.69 -27.69
C ARG A 26 12.57 -7.77 -26.91
N LYS A 27 13.20 -8.93 -26.68
CA LYS A 27 12.57 -10.02 -25.91
C LYS A 27 12.36 -9.65 -24.44
N ILE A 28 13.24 -8.84 -23.85
CA ILE A 28 13.08 -8.34 -22.49
C ILE A 28 11.94 -7.32 -22.46
N GLU A 29 11.90 -6.39 -23.41
CA GLU A 29 10.86 -5.37 -23.54
C GLU A 29 9.48 -6.00 -23.78
N ASP A 30 9.39 -7.01 -24.63
CA ASP A 30 8.16 -7.79 -24.88
C ASP A 30 7.67 -8.50 -23.60
N LYS A 31 8.58 -8.98 -22.74
CA LYS A 31 8.23 -9.60 -21.46
C LYS A 31 7.83 -8.59 -20.40
N LEU A 32 8.49 -7.44 -20.34
CA LEU A 32 8.14 -6.36 -19.40
C LEU A 32 6.78 -5.74 -19.74
N ASN A 33 6.44 -5.68 -21.03
CA ASN A 33 5.15 -5.20 -21.52
C ASN A 33 4.05 -6.27 -21.56
N ASP A 34 4.33 -7.52 -21.17
CA ASP A 34 3.31 -8.56 -21.08
C ASP A 34 2.28 -8.16 -20.00
N PRO A 35 0.99 -7.99 -20.35
CA PRO A 35 -0.05 -7.66 -19.39
C PRO A 35 -0.13 -8.64 -18.21
N ARG A 36 0.24 -9.91 -18.42
CA ARG A 36 0.28 -10.93 -17.35
C ARG A 36 1.42 -10.66 -16.38
N PHE A 37 2.59 -10.26 -16.88
CA PHE A 37 3.74 -9.90 -16.06
C PHE A 37 3.45 -8.62 -15.26
N ILE A 38 2.93 -7.57 -15.92
CA ILE A 38 2.52 -6.33 -15.27
C ILE A 38 1.46 -6.61 -14.19
N ARG A 39 0.47 -7.44 -14.49
CA ARG A 39 -0.57 -7.82 -13.53
C ARG A 39 0.02 -8.59 -12.34
N LYS A 40 0.90 -9.56 -12.58
CA LYS A 40 1.55 -10.33 -11.53
C LYS A 40 2.41 -9.43 -10.64
N VAL A 41 3.20 -8.53 -11.24
CA VAL A 41 3.98 -7.52 -10.50
C VAL A 41 3.05 -6.58 -9.75
N ALA A 42 1.95 -6.11 -10.33
CA ALA A 42 0.99 -5.25 -9.64
C ALA A 42 0.29 -5.96 -8.47
N GLU A 43 0.00 -7.26 -8.59
CA GLU A 43 -0.56 -8.09 -7.50
C GLU A 43 0.48 -8.33 -6.39
N GLU A 44 1.78 -8.41 -6.74
CA GLU A 44 2.88 -8.64 -5.80
C GLU A 44 3.41 -7.34 -5.16
N VAL A 45 3.22 -6.20 -5.82
CA VAL A 45 3.59 -4.85 -5.35
C VAL A 45 2.46 -4.20 -4.55
N ARG A 46 1.20 -4.64 -4.70
CA ARG A 46 0.09 -4.13 -3.89
C ARG A 46 0.19 -4.69 -2.48
N LEU A 47 0.75 -3.86 -1.60
CA LEU A 47 0.74 -4.08 -0.16
C LEU A 47 -0.70 -4.34 0.34
N PRO A 48 -0.93 -5.37 1.17
CA PRO A 48 -2.26 -5.67 1.67
C PRO A 48 -2.83 -4.52 2.50
N PHE A 49 -4.10 -4.23 2.33
CA PHE A 49 -4.82 -3.25 3.14
C PHE A 49 -6.24 -3.72 3.47
N VAL A 50 -6.82 -3.07 4.46
CA VAL A 50 -8.23 -3.22 4.84
C VAL A 50 -8.85 -1.83 4.97
N ILE A 51 -10.08 -1.68 4.48
CA ILE A 51 -10.88 -0.48 4.65
C ILE A 51 -12.05 -0.80 5.57
N PHE A 52 -12.19 -0.04 6.64
CA PHE A 52 -13.23 -0.22 7.66
C PHE A 52 -13.85 1.13 8.02
N ASP A 53 -15.05 1.10 8.57
CA ASP A 53 -15.77 2.31 8.99
C ASP A 53 -15.66 2.58 10.50
N ASP A 54 -16.21 3.70 10.96
CA ASP A 54 -16.28 4.09 12.37
C ASP A 54 -17.23 3.24 13.24
N LYS A 55 -17.79 2.16 12.69
CA LYS A 55 -18.66 1.19 13.35
C LYS A 55 -18.05 -0.22 13.34
N ASP A 56 -16.74 -0.31 13.12
CA ASP A 56 -15.97 -1.56 13.02
C ASP A 56 -16.43 -2.49 11.86
N VAL A 57 -17.13 -1.95 10.86
CA VAL A 57 -17.55 -2.71 9.67
C VAL A 57 -16.45 -2.66 8.62
N ILE A 58 -15.94 -3.84 8.25
CA ILE A 58 -14.98 -4.00 7.17
C ILE A 58 -15.72 -3.91 5.83
N SER A 59 -15.34 -2.94 5.01
CA SER A 59 -15.90 -2.72 3.67
C SER A 59 -15.07 -3.37 2.57
N VAL A 60 -13.75 -3.41 2.72
CA VAL A 60 -12.80 -4.00 1.75
C VAL A 60 -11.67 -4.67 2.52
N ASP A 61 -11.27 -5.87 2.10
CA ASP A 61 -10.06 -6.54 2.59
C ASP A 61 -9.29 -7.13 1.40
N THR A 62 -8.02 -6.72 1.23
CA THR A 62 -7.12 -7.26 0.21
C THR A 62 -6.11 -8.25 0.79
N GLY A 63 -6.45 -8.90 1.90
CA GLY A 63 -5.63 -9.89 2.59
C GLY A 63 -4.92 -9.38 3.84
N ALA A 64 -5.19 -8.15 4.28
CA ALA A 64 -4.59 -7.60 5.50
C ALA A 64 -5.11 -8.31 6.76
N MET A 65 -6.38 -8.72 6.79
CA MET A 65 -6.98 -9.45 7.93
C MET A 65 -6.40 -10.86 8.14
N LYS A 66 -5.58 -11.36 7.20
CA LYS A 66 -4.80 -12.58 7.45
C LYS A 66 -3.78 -12.36 8.57
N TYR A 67 -3.25 -11.14 8.69
CA TYR A 67 -2.19 -10.76 9.64
C TYR A 67 -2.71 -9.97 10.84
N ILE A 68 -3.92 -9.39 10.72
CA ILE A 68 -4.59 -8.66 11.80
C ILE A 68 -5.64 -9.56 12.44
N ASP A 69 -5.60 -9.68 13.75
CA ASP A 69 -6.57 -10.40 14.57
C ASP A 69 -7.83 -9.56 14.76
N LYS A 70 -7.65 -8.29 15.16
CA LYS A 70 -8.74 -7.37 15.47
C LYS A 70 -8.36 -5.92 15.18
N ILE A 71 -9.37 -5.13 14.81
CA ILE A 71 -9.31 -3.66 14.76
C ILE A 71 -10.43 -3.17 15.68
N GLU A 72 -10.10 -2.29 16.61
CA GLU A 72 -11.03 -1.68 17.56
C GLU A 72 -11.00 -0.17 17.42
N ILE A 73 -12.18 0.44 17.32
CA ILE A 73 -12.32 1.89 17.28
C ILE A 73 -12.86 2.39 18.60
N ASN A 74 -12.06 3.18 19.30
CA ASN A 74 -12.45 3.76 20.57
C ASN A 74 -12.81 5.25 20.38
N LYS A 75 -13.99 5.60 20.84
CA LYS A 75 -14.52 6.96 20.84
C LYS A 75 -14.52 7.50 22.27
N ASN A 76 -14.27 8.80 22.42
CA ASN A 76 -14.38 9.47 23.71
C ASN A 76 -15.87 9.63 24.13
N LYS A 77 -16.11 10.26 25.29
CA LYS A 77 -17.47 10.50 25.82
C LYS A 77 -18.39 11.27 24.85
N ASP A 78 -17.81 12.09 23.99
CA ASP A 78 -18.51 12.92 23.00
C ASP A 78 -18.73 12.21 21.66
N GLN A 79 -18.49 10.89 21.59
CA GLN A 79 -18.59 10.08 20.37
C GLN A 79 -17.59 10.53 19.28
N ILE A 80 -16.52 11.20 19.66
CA ILE A 80 -15.43 11.59 18.77
C ILE A 80 -14.39 10.48 18.77
N LEU A 81 -13.91 10.11 17.58
CA LEU A 81 -12.80 9.16 17.42
C LEU A 81 -11.61 9.62 18.27
N SER A 82 -11.12 8.75 19.15
CA SER A 82 -10.02 9.05 20.06
C SER A 82 -8.80 8.22 19.72
N GLU A 83 -8.98 6.91 19.54
CA GLU A 83 -7.91 5.99 19.22
C GLU A 83 -8.44 4.83 18.36
N VAL A 84 -7.55 4.26 17.56
CA VAL A 84 -7.77 3.01 16.85
C VAL A 84 -6.73 2.01 17.34
N VAL A 85 -7.19 0.87 17.85
CA VAL A 85 -6.32 -0.21 18.31
C VAL A 85 -6.30 -1.30 17.26
N VAL A 86 -5.12 -1.60 16.74
CA VAL A 86 -4.87 -2.68 15.81
C VAL A 86 -4.16 -3.79 16.57
N SER A 87 -4.70 -5.01 16.49
CA SER A 87 -4.14 -6.20 17.12
C SER A 87 -3.60 -7.15 16.03
N PRO A 88 -2.29 -7.12 15.73
CA PRO A 88 -1.64 -8.12 14.89
C PRO A 88 -1.68 -9.52 15.50
N LYS A 89 -1.75 -10.55 14.65
CA LYS A 89 -1.62 -11.97 15.08
C LYS A 89 -0.19 -12.34 15.48
N SER A 90 0.80 -11.64 14.93
CA SER A 90 2.23 -11.83 15.21
C SER A 90 2.95 -10.48 15.25
N PHE A 91 4.19 -10.49 15.74
CA PHE A 91 5.00 -9.27 15.82
C PHE A 91 5.20 -8.62 14.45
N MET A 92 4.90 -7.33 14.34
CA MET A 92 5.21 -6.51 13.17
C MET A 92 6.40 -5.60 13.47
N ALA A 93 7.44 -5.71 12.65
CA ALA A 93 8.64 -4.87 12.75
C ALA A 93 8.32 -3.42 12.38
N LEU A 94 7.56 -3.23 11.30
CA LEU A 94 7.03 -1.94 10.88
C LEU A 94 5.53 -1.90 11.15
N PRO A 95 5.02 -0.84 11.81
CA PRO A 95 3.58 -0.71 12.00
C PRO A 95 2.89 -0.46 10.65
N PRO A 96 1.65 -0.94 10.47
CA PRO A 96 0.84 -0.55 9.34
C PRO A 96 0.56 0.96 9.34
N ILE A 97 0.29 1.50 8.15
CA ILE A 97 -0.12 2.89 7.98
C ILE A 97 -1.64 2.95 8.15
N LEU A 98 -2.11 3.80 9.06
CA LEU A 98 -3.52 4.11 9.24
C LEU A 98 -3.79 5.51 8.70
N GLU A 99 -4.79 5.63 7.83
CA GLU A 99 -5.20 6.91 7.25
C GLU A 99 -6.72 7.01 7.14
N SER A 100 -7.22 8.24 7.19
CA SER A 100 -8.62 8.57 6.90
C SER A 100 -8.83 8.75 5.40
N LEU A 101 -9.86 8.13 4.84
CA LEU A 101 -10.18 8.22 3.41
C LEU A 101 -11.13 9.38 3.08
N ASP A 102 -12.02 9.70 4.02
CA ASP A 102 -13.13 10.63 3.78
C ASP A 102 -12.92 11.99 4.48
N ASP A 103 -12.12 12.01 5.55
CA ASP A 103 -11.96 13.18 6.41
C ASP A 103 -10.48 13.55 6.52
N LYS A 104 -10.08 14.63 5.84
CA LYS A 104 -8.69 15.12 5.83
C LYS A 104 -8.26 15.73 7.16
N GLU A 105 -9.20 16.05 8.04
CA GLU A 105 -8.92 16.63 9.35
C GLU A 105 -8.54 15.55 10.38
N ILE A 106 -8.80 14.28 10.07
CA ILE A 106 -8.40 13.17 10.95
C ILE A 106 -6.98 12.74 10.60
N GLU A 107 -6.05 13.14 11.46
CA GLU A 107 -4.68 12.69 11.45
C GLU A 107 -4.38 11.78 12.65
N PHE A 108 -3.53 10.78 12.43
CA PHE A 108 -3.09 9.85 13.47
C PHE A 108 -1.63 10.10 13.83
N GLU A 109 -1.33 10.02 15.12
CA GLU A 109 0.03 10.03 15.64
C GLU A 109 0.78 8.76 15.22
N GLU A 110 2.10 8.78 15.39
CA GLU A 110 2.89 7.56 15.29
C GLU A 110 2.36 6.50 16.28
N PRO A 111 2.15 5.25 15.82
CA PRO A 111 1.50 4.24 16.64
C PRO A 111 2.35 3.85 17.83
N GLN A 112 1.72 3.80 19.00
CA GLN A 112 2.35 3.36 20.23
C GLN A 112 2.15 1.86 20.41
N ARG A 113 3.18 1.17 20.92
CA ARG A 113 3.06 -0.26 21.25
C ARG A 113 2.29 -0.43 22.56
N GLY A 114 1.16 -1.12 22.48
CA GLY A 114 0.34 -1.52 23.62
C GLY A 114 0.75 -2.87 24.20
N THR A 115 -0.17 -3.52 24.91
CA THR A 115 0.06 -4.86 25.46
C THR A 115 0.14 -5.91 24.34
N LYS A 116 1.04 -6.90 24.47
CA LYS A 116 1.34 -7.93 23.45
C LYS A 116 1.85 -7.30 22.14
N PHE A 117 1.14 -7.48 21.04
CA PHE A 117 1.48 -6.95 19.72
C PHE A 117 0.62 -5.75 19.32
N ASN A 118 -0.25 -5.26 20.21
CA ASN A 118 -1.19 -4.19 19.89
C ASN A 118 -0.47 -2.90 19.49
N LEU A 119 -1.03 -2.22 18.51
CA LEU A 119 -0.61 -0.93 18.00
C LEU A 119 -1.76 0.05 18.21
N ILE A 120 -1.49 1.13 18.92
CA ILE A 120 -2.47 2.14 19.31
C ILE A 120 -2.20 3.40 18.51
N TYR A 121 -3.16 3.80 17.68
CA TYR A 121 -3.11 5.01 16.87
C TYR A 121 -3.97 6.08 17.52
N ASN A 122 -3.34 7.07 18.15
CA ASN A 122 -4.05 8.21 18.74
C ASN A 122 -4.36 9.25 17.67
N THR A 123 -5.49 9.92 17.77
CA THR A 123 -5.81 11.05 16.88
C THR A 123 -5.08 12.31 17.33
N VAL A 124 -4.31 12.96 16.44
CA VAL A 124 -3.41 14.09 16.77
C VAL A 124 -4.20 15.34 17.17
N LYS A 125 -5.30 15.64 16.45
CA LYS A 125 -6.12 16.82 16.72
C LYS A 125 -7.42 16.78 15.94
N TYR A 126 -8.52 17.02 16.65
CA TYR A 126 -9.78 17.50 16.11
C TYR A 126 -10.01 18.86 16.75
N ASP A 127 -9.47 19.94 16.17
CA ASP A 127 -9.92 21.28 16.53
C ASP A 127 -11.34 21.39 15.96
N GLY A 128 -12.36 21.35 16.83
CA GLY A 128 -13.78 21.24 16.46
C GLY A 128 -14.39 22.39 15.65
N VAL A 129 -13.60 23.07 14.82
CA VAL A 129 -13.94 24.22 13.97
C VAL A 129 -13.76 23.81 12.50
N GLY A 130 -14.37 22.70 12.10
CA GLY A 130 -14.30 22.15 10.74
C GLY A 130 -15.66 21.89 10.08
N TRP A 131 -16.79 22.38 10.62
CA TRP A 131 -18.07 22.32 9.91
C TRP A 131 -18.21 23.49 8.93
N GLY A 132 -17.30 23.53 7.96
CA GLY A 132 -17.31 24.43 6.81
C GLY A 132 -17.96 23.83 5.57
N THR A 133 -18.77 22.77 5.68
CA THR A 133 -19.63 22.34 4.57
C THR A 133 -21.02 21.98 5.07
N SER A 134 -22.00 22.61 4.41
CA SER A 134 -23.44 22.41 4.57
C SER A 134 -23.81 20.93 4.33
N LEU A 135 -23.78 20.12 5.38
CA LEU A 135 -24.42 18.82 5.39
C LEU A 135 -25.76 18.97 6.11
N ALA A 136 -26.80 18.40 5.52
CA ALA A 136 -28.15 18.43 6.07
C ALA A 136 -28.14 17.96 7.54
N PRO A 137 -28.93 18.58 8.44
CA PRO A 137 -29.03 18.13 9.81
C PRO A 137 -29.47 16.66 9.84
N GLY A 138 -28.57 15.76 10.24
CA GLY A 138 -28.88 14.33 10.37
C GLY A 138 -28.02 13.36 9.55
N SER A 139 -27.19 13.83 8.61
CA SER A 139 -26.26 12.94 7.87
C SER A 139 -24.81 13.21 8.27
N LYS A 140 -24.32 12.57 9.34
CA LYS A 140 -22.88 12.43 9.53
C LYS A 140 -22.37 11.46 8.45
N PRO A 141 -21.48 11.87 7.53
CA PRO A 141 -20.92 10.95 6.55
C PRO A 141 -20.20 9.81 7.28
N GLN A 142 -20.41 8.58 6.82
CA GLN A 142 -19.75 7.40 7.35
C GLN A 142 -18.25 7.55 7.09
N ARG A 143 -17.46 7.61 8.16
CA ARG A 143 -16.01 7.80 8.08
C ARG A 143 -15.36 6.46 7.80
N ARG A 144 -14.56 6.37 6.74
CA ARG A 144 -13.78 5.18 6.42
C ARG A 144 -12.29 5.43 6.64
N PHE A 145 -11.63 4.39 7.10
CA PHE A 145 -10.21 4.36 7.37
C PHE A 145 -9.57 3.24 6.55
N ARG A 146 -8.35 3.48 6.06
CA ARG A 146 -7.53 2.46 5.42
C ARG A 146 -6.36 2.12 6.33
N LEU A 147 -6.23 0.84 6.64
CA LEU A 147 -5.06 0.28 7.29
C LEU A 147 -4.26 -0.53 6.27
N GLN A 148 -3.05 -0.10 5.97
CA GLN A 148 -2.17 -0.70 4.96
C GLN A 148 -0.92 -1.29 5.62
N LEU A 149 -0.64 -2.56 5.36
CA LEU A 149 0.58 -3.21 5.83
C LEU A 149 1.77 -2.70 5.03
N VAL A 150 2.83 -2.22 5.71
CA VAL A 150 4.06 -1.74 5.03
C VAL A 150 5.07 -2.86 4.86
N ALA A 151 5.05 -3.83 5.76
CA ALA A 151 5.81 -5.06 5.69
C ALA A 151 4.93 -6.22 6.16
N LEU A 152 5.12 -7.39 5.55
CA LEU A 152 4.48 -8.60 6.02
C LEU A 152 5.22 -9.11 7.26
N PRO A 153 4.52 -9.49 8.34
CA PRO A 153 5.17 -10.12 9.47
C PRO A 153 5.76 -11.47 9.05
N GLU A 154 6.92 -11.82 9.62
CA GLU A 154 7.52 -13.14 9.43
C GLU A 154 6.56 -14.22 9.96
N GLN A 155 6.33 -15.25 9.15
CA GLN A 155 5.43 -16.38 9.47
C GLN A 155 6.15 -17.44 10.29
#